data_AF-A0A2V5M9A0-F1
#
_entry.id   AF-A0A2V5M9A0-F1
#
_cell.length_a   1.000
_cell.length_b   1.000
_cell.length_c   1.000
_cell.angle_alpha   90.00
_cell.angle_beta   90.00
_cell.angle_gamma   90.00
#
_symmetry.space_group_name_H-M   'P 1'
#
loop_
_entity.id
_entity.type
_entity.pdbx_description
1 polymer ?
#
loop_
_entity_poly.entity_id
_entity_poly.type
_entity_poly.pdbx_seq_one_letter_code
_entity_poly.pdbx_strand_id
1 'polypeptide(L)'
;MFQKLAPYVAKPTEAGKNFAQADVFNWELRRCPGGNTGPVPFYRGTDKPTAWNCWVGAHFGAYGNPLSGPFYYGPNTPPLKASRIKKPVDAMTFMDTITHYVYAPADPNYGFTLDLNGDGKADTMPTYPDTPFNSGRPTVHNNGDNVTLLDGHVEWVSFKKLWEVNGAKKVVHSFWYLED
;
A
#
# COMPACT_ATOMS: atom_id res chain seq x y z
N MET A 1 3.26 -24.20 -2.57
CA MET A 1 3.57 -22.76 -2.69
C MET A 1 2.94 -22.06 -1.50
N PHE A 2 3.72 -21.45 -0.59
CA PHE A 2 3.22 -20.73 0.57
C PHE A 2 2.64 -19.37 0.12
N GLN A 3 1.42 -19.38 -0.42
CA GLN A 3 0.64 -18.15 -0.62
C GLN A 3 -0.17 -17.87 0.65
N LYS A 4 0.52 -17.64 1.78
CA LYS A 4 -0.07 -17.42 3.12
C LYS A 4 -0.23 -15.94 3.48
N LEU A 5 -0.33 -15.07 2.48
CA LEU A 5 -0.38 -13.63 2.70
C LEU A 5 -1.85 -13.26 2.75
N ALA A 6 -2.46 -13.60 3.89
CA ALA A 6 -3.84 -13.24 4.17
C ALA A 6 -3.92 -11.74 4.47
N PRO A 7 -5.07 -11.10 4.25
CA PRO A 7 -5.40 -9.83 4.87
C PRO A 7 -5.14 -9.85 6.39
N TYR A 8 -5.04 -8.68 7.00
CA TYR A 8 -4.93 -8.53 8.46
C TYR A 8 -6.02 -9.21 9.27
N VAL A 9 -7.18 -9.39 8.65
CA VAL A 9 -8.18 -10.29 9.16
C VAL A 9 -7.77 -11.71 8.77
N ALA A 10 -7.58 -12.58 9.76
CA ALA A 10 -7.39 -14.01 9.52
C ALA A 10 -8.68 -14.77 9.84
N LYS A 11 -9.04 -15.69 8.94
CA LYS A 11 -9.95 -16.80 9.24
C LYS A 11 -9.20 -18.11 9.02
N PRO A 12 -9.62 -19.24 9.60
CA PRO A 12 -9.06 -20.54 9.28
C PRO A 12 -8.94 -20.69 7.76
N THR A 13 -7.73 -21.03 7.29
CA THR A 13 -7.45 -21.15 5.85
C THR A 13 -8.48 -22.07 5.22
N GLU A 14 -9.20 -21.55 4.23
CA GLU A 14 -10.22 -22.32 3.53
C GLU A 14 -9.53 -23.37 2.66
N ALA A 15 -9.79 -24.64 2.96
CA ALA A 15 -9.15 -25.75 2.26
C ALA A 15 -9.38 -25.62 0.74
N GLY A 16 -8.28 -25.68 -0.03
CA GLY A 16 -8.32 -25.61 -1.49
C GLY A 16 -8.44 -24.22 -2.10
N LYS A 17 -8.54 -23.14 -1.31
CA LYS A 17 -8.54 -21.76 -1.81
C LYS A 17 -7.18 -21.08 -1.65
N ASN A 18 -6.76 -20.29 -2.65
CA ASN A 18 -5.67 -19.33 -2.47
C ASN A 18 -6.17 -18.07 -1.76
N PHE A 19 -5.25 -17.18 -1.34
CA PHE A 19 -5.63 -15.99 -0.57
C PHE A 19 -6.62 -15.09 -1.32
N ALA A 20 -6.48 -14.89 -2.64
CA ALA A 20 -7.39 -14.06 -3.43
C ALA A 20 -8.81 -14.64 -3.54
N GLN A 21 -8.95 -15.95 -3.35
CA GLN A 21 -10.23 -16.67 -3.35
C GLN A 21 -10.86 -16.77 -1.96
N ALA A 22 -10.07 -16.58 -0.89
CA ALA A 22 -10.57 -16.69 0.47
C ALA A 22 -11.60 -15.60 0.77
N ASP A 23 -12.60 -15.93 1.57
CA ASP A 23 -13.69 -15.01 1.94
C ASP A 23 -13.12 -13.80 2.67
N VAL A 24 -12.06 -14.02 3.44
CA VAL A 24 -11.41 -12.96 4.21
C VAL A 24 -10.75 -11.90 3.33
N PHE A 25 -10.27 -12.27 2.13
CA PHE A 25 -9.70 -11.33 1.17
C PHE A 25 -10.76 -10.41 0.57
N ASN A 26 -11.95 -10.96 0.34
CA ASN A 26 -13.08 -10.27 -0.25
C ASN A 26 -14.05 -9.68 0.81
N TRP A 27 -13.67 -9.73 2.09
CA TRP A 27 -14.56 -9.39 3.20
C TRP A 27 -14.90 -7.90 3.23
N GLU A 28 -16.18 -7.60 3.41
CA GLU A 28 -16.71 -6.23 3.35
C GLU A 28 -16.09 -5.30 4.38
N LEU A 29 -15.66 -5.82 5.55
CA LEU A 29 -14.99 -5.03 6.57
C LEU A 29 -13.70 -4.34 6.07
N ARG A 30 -13.05 -4.88 5.02
CA ARG A 30 -11.84 -4.31 4.43
C ARG A 30 -12.13 -3.24 3.37
N ARG A 31 -13.36 -3.16 2.87
CA ARG A 31 -13.70 -2.25 1.77
C ARG A 31 -13.63 -0.83 2.30
N CYS A 32 -12.87 0.03 1.61
CA CYS A 32 -12.97 1.46 1.84
C CYS A 32 -14.35 1.92 1.37
N PRO A 33 -15.19 2.57 2.20
CA PRO A 33 -16.54 2.97 1.81
C PRO A 33 -16.61 3.94 0.61
N GLY A 34 -15.52 4.67 0.33
CA GLY A 34 -15.44 5.55 -0.84
C GLY A 34 -15.20 4.80 -2.16
N GLY A 35 -14.82 3.52 -2.09
CA GLY A 35 -14.60 2.68 -3.27
C GLY A 35 -15.87 2.41 -4.06
N ASN A 36 -15.68 1.77 -5.21
CA ASN A 36 -16.78 1.32 -6.05
C ASN A 36 -16.41 0.03 -6.79
N THR A 37 -17.43 -0.62 -7.35
CA THR A 37 -17.22 -1.68 -8.32
C THR A 37 -16.83 -1.07 -9.66
N GLY A 38 -15.77 -1.58 -10.29
CA GLY A 38 -15.32 -1.12 -11.60
C GLY A 38 -13.81 -1.25 -11.82
N PRO A 39 -13.34 -0.93 -13.03
CA PRO A 39 -11.91 -0.91 -13.31
C PRO A 39 -11.19 0.14 -12.45
N VAL A 40 -9.92 -0.12 -12.14
CA VAL A 40 -9.05 0.81 -11.44
C VAL A 40 -8.53 1.84 -12.45
N PRO A 41 -8.68 3.15 -12.19
CA PRO A 41 -8.14 4.17 -13.09
C PRO A 41 -6.62 4.01 -13.30
N PHE A 42 -6.18 4.15 -14.56
CA PHE A 42 -4.79 4.04 -15.02
C PHE A 42 -4.17 2.63 -14.94
N TYR A 43 -4.93 1.62 -14.50
CA TYR A 43 -4.48 0.24 -14.54
C TYR A 43 -4.30 -0.22 -15.99
N ARG A 44 -3.18 -0.91 -16.26
CA ARG A 44 -2.83 -1.36 -17.63
C ARG A 44 -2.92 -2.87 -17.81
N GLY A 45 -3.20 -3.60 -16.72
CA GLY A 45 -3.48 -5.03 -16.77
C GLY A 45 -4.94 -5.33 -17.12
N THR A 46 -5.33 -6.58 -16.94
CA THR A 46 -6.71 -7.02 -17.20
C THR A 46 -7.56 -6.92 -15.95
N ASP A 47 -8.36 -5.86 -15.83
CA ASP A 47 -9.31 -5.68 -14.73
C ASP A 47 -10.64 -6.41 -14.94
N LYS A 48 -11.25 -6.82 -13.83
CA LYS A 48 -12.63 -7.34 -13.83
C LYS A 48 -13.60 -6.19 -13.52
N PRO A 49 -14.57 -5.88 -14.40
CA PRO A 49 -15.54 -4.80 -14.16
C PRO A 49 -16.39 -4.94 -12.90
N THR A 50 -16.47 -6.16 -12.34
CA THR A 50 -17.26 -6.49 -11.16
C THR A 50 -16.45 -6.47 -9.85
N ALA A 51 -15.15 -6.19 -9.90
CA ALA A 51 -14.31 -6.14 -8.71
C ALA A 51 -14.47 -4.80 -7.96
N TRP A 52 -14.46 -4.87 -6.63
CA TRP A 52 -14.35 -3.69 -5.78
C TRP A 52 -12.93 -3.11 -5.86
N ASN A 53 -12.80 -1.81 -6.05
CA ASN A 53 -11.54 -1.18 -6.47
C ASN A 53 -10.76 -0.40 -5.39
N CYS A 54 -11.26 -0.35 -4.14
CA CYS A 54 -10.60 0.39 -3.06
C CYS A 54 -10.74 -0.29 -1.68
N TRP A 55 -9.62 -0.56 -1.04
CA TRP A 55 -9.54 -1.35 0.17
C TRP A 55 -8.58 -0.73 1.18
N VAL A 56 -8.84 -0.96 2.47
CA VAL A 56 -7.87 -0.66 3.52
C VAL A 56 -6.71 -1.64 3.39
N GLY A 57 -5.54 -1.12 3.01
CA GLY A 57 -4.36 -1.89 2.68
C GLY A 57 -3.16 -1.57 3.56
N ALA A 58 -2.26 -2.54 3.59
CA ALA A 58 -0.96 -2.53 4.24
C ALA A 58 -0.01 -1.47 3.67
N HIS A 59 0.68 -0.71 4.50
CA HIS A 59 1.96 -0.14 4.11
C HIS A 59 3.03 -1.25 4.11
N PHE A 60 3.45 -1.71 2.94
CA PHE A 60 4.27 -2.90 2.79
C PHE A 60 5.68 -2.58 2.29
N GLY A 61 6.70 -3.00 3.01
CA GLY A 61 8.10 -2.73 2.66
C GLY A 61 9.01 -3.90 2.95
N ALA A 62 10.25 -3.59 3.32
CA ALA A 62 11.29 -4.53 3.68
C ALA A 62 11.79 -4.27 5.10
N TYR A 63 12.19 -5.37 5.75
CA TYR A 63 12.94 -5.30 7.00
C TYR A 63 14.42 -5.09 6.72
N GLY A 64 15.08 -4.26 7.51
CA GLY A 64 16.52 -4.05 7.41
C GLY A 64 16.94 -2.69 7.92
N ASN A 65 17.99 -2.16 7.30
CA ASN A 65 18.47 -0.80 7.46
C ASN A 65 18.60 -0.16 6.06
N PRO A 66 17.62 0.66 5.63
CA PRO A 66 16.49 1.16 6.41
C PRO A 66 15.37 0.12 6.58
N LEU A 67 14.56 0.28 7.63
CA LEU A 67 13.23 -0.31 7.70
C LEU A 67 12.28 0.53 6.84
N SER A 68 11.76 -0.04 5.75
CA SER A 68 10.94 0.73 4.79
C SER A 68 9.44 0.57 5.00
N GLY A 69 8.97 -0.43 5.74
CA GLY A 69 7.54 -0.60 6.02
C GLY A 69 7.26 -1.43 7.27
N PRO A 70 6.09 -1.25 7.92
CA PRO A 70 5.76 -1.95 9.16
C PRO A 70 5.39 -3.41 8.91
N PHE A 71 5.00 -3.72 7.68
CA PHE A 71 4.67 -5.05 7.22
C PHE A 71 5.65 -5.49 6.12
N TYR A 72 6.15 -6.72 6.22
CA TYR A 72 7.12 -7.30 5.29
C TYR A 72 7.02 -8.83 5.29
N TYR A 73 7.49 -9.46 4.21
CA TYR A 73 7.45 -10.92 4.04
C TYR A 73 8.77 -11.52 4.48
N GLY A 74 8.71 -12.70 5.11
CA GLY A 74 9.88 -13.53 5.32
C GLY A 74 9.74 -14.44 6.52
N PRO A 75 9.73 -15.78 6.33
CA PRO A 75 9.61 -16.71 7.46
C PRO A 75 10.80 -16.63 8.43
N ASN A 76 11.94 -16.11 7.95
CA ASN A 76 13.17 -15.96 8.71
C ASN A 76 13.50 -14.50 9.04
N THR A 77 12.58 -13.56 8.76
CA THR A 77 12.78 -12.15 9.07
C THR A 77 12.39 -11.90 10.53
N PRO A 78 13.25 -11.24 11.34
CA PRO A 78 12.90 -10.96 12.73
C PRO A 78 11.61 -10.13 12.85
N PRO A 79 10.86 -10.28 13.95
CA PRO A 79 9.74 -9.40 14.25
C PRO A 79 10.19 -7.93 14.36
N LEU A 80 9.31 -7.02 13.95
CA LEU A 80 9.56 -5.59 14.07
C LEU A 80 9.54 -5.20 15.55
N LYS A 81 10.66 -4.72 16.05
CA LYS A 81 10.68 -4.02 17.34
C LYS A 81 10.06 -2.64 17.15
N ALA A 82 8.83 -2.47 17.62
CA ALA A 82 8.12 -1.17 17.57
C ALA A 82 8.95 -0.02 18.18
N SER A 83 9.83 -0.32 19.16
CA SER A 83 10.76 0.66 19.74
C SER A 83 11.79 1.24 18.77
N ARG A 84 11.92 0.72 17.54
CA ARG A 84 12.71 1.36 16.48
C ARG A 84 12.03 2.60 15.92
N ILE A 85 10.70 2.65 15.97
CA ILE A 85 9.88 3.74 15.44
C ILE A 85 9.82 4.84 16.50
N LYS A 86 10.61 5.89 16.28
CA LYS A 86 10.76 7.00 17.25
C LYS A 86 9.61 8.00 17.20
N LYS A 87 8.94 8.10 16.05
CA LYS A 87 7.81 9.00 15.80
C LYS A 87 6.61 8.21 15.26
N PRO A 88 5.84 7.53 16.13
CA PRO A 88 4.64 6.80 15.70
C PRO A 88 3.61 7.67 14.96
N VAL A 89 3.57 8.97 15.28
CA VAL A 89 2.74 9.98 14.61
C VAL A 89 3.13 10.21 13.14
N ASP A 90 4.35 9.89 12.73
CA ASP A 90 4.80 10.01 11.33
C ASP A 90 4.89 8.64 10.64
N ALA A 91 4.46 7.55 11.28
CA ALA A 91 4.68 6.20 10.78
C ALA A 91 3.39 5.62 10.16
N MET A 92 3.25 5.69 8.84
CA MET A 92 2.08 5.12 8.17
C MET A 92 2.02 3.60 8.29
N THR A 93 0.84 3.08 8.61
CA THR A 93 0.53 1.65 8.77
C THR A 93 -0.45 1.15 7.72
N PHE A 94 -1.51 1.91 7.47
CA PHE A 94 -2.53 1.57 6.48
C PHE A 94 -2.88 2.77 5.61
N MET A 95 -3.37 2.48 4.40
CA MET A 95 -3.96 3.48 3.52
C MET A 95 -4.93 2.86 2.52
N ASP A 96 -5.54 3.69 1.69
CA ASP A 96 -6.40 3.26 0.59
C ASP A 96 -5.59 2.60 -0.54
N THR A 97 -6.00 1.40 -0.97
CA THR A 97 -5.26 0.55 -1.92
C THR A 97 -6.15 -0.19 -2.90
N ILE A 98 -5.58 -0.68 -4.00
CA ILE A 98 -6.29 -1.45 -5.02
C ILE A 98 -6.74 -2.82 -4.50
N THR A 99 -5.97 -3.44 -3.60
CA THR A 99 -6.30 -4.76 -3.01
C THR A 99 -6.05 -4.84 -1.51
N HIS A 100 -4.80 -5.01 -1.08
CA HIS A 100 -4.48 -5.30 0.32
C HIS A 100 -3.18 -4.68 0.79
N TYR A 101 -2.43 -4.02 -0.09
CA TYR A 101 -1.19 -3.35 0.24
C TYR A 101 -0.90 -2.19 -0.71
N VAL A 102 0.02 -1.34 -0.29
CA VAL A 102 0.82 -0.42 -1.10
C VAL A 102 2.29 -0.76 -0.85
N TYR A 103 3.12 -0.72 -1.89
CA TYR A 103 4.56 -0.91 -1.71
C TYR A 103 5.26 0.40 -1.32
N ALA A 104 6.08 0.32 -0.28
CA ALA A 104 6.79 1.43 0.35
C ALA A 104 7.90 1.99 -0.56
N PRO A 105 7.73 3.18 -1.15
CA PRO A 105 8.72 3.80 -2.02
C PRO A 105 10.00 4.26 -1.29
N ALA A 106 10.00 4.23 0.05
CA ALA A 106 11.20 4.37 0.86
C ALA A 106 12.20 3.22 0.64
N ASP A 107 11.72 2.05 0.17
CA ASP A 107 12.58 0.99 -0.35
C ASP A 107 13.05 1.35 -1.78
N PRO A 108 14.36 1.33 -2.06
CA PRO A 108 14.87 1.59 -3.41
C PRO A 108 14.29 0.67 -4.50
N ASN A 109 13.87 -0.54 -4.15
CA ASN A 109 13.26 -1.48 -5.11
C ASN A 109 11.82 -1.12 -5.48
N TYR A 110 11.18 -0.26 -4.67
CA TYR A 110 9.79 0.16 -4.83
C TYR A 110 9.66 1.67 -5.07
N GLY A 111 10.77 2.39 -5.29
CA GLY A 111 10.74 3.84 -5.51
C GLY A 111 9.91 4.25 -6.74
N PHE A 112 9.28 5.42 -6.68
CA PHE A 112 8.50 5.96 -7.79
C PHE A 112 9.43 6.43 -8.91
N THR A 113 9.33 5.80 -10.08
CA THR A 113 10.14 6.15 -11.26
C THR A 113 9.37 6.22 -12.56
N LEU A 114 8.16 5.65 -12.60
CA LEU A 114 7.25 5.69 -13.73
C LEU A 114 6.14 6.70 -13.47
N ASP A 115 5.69 7.37 -14.51
CA ASP A 115 4.47 8.21 -14.52
C ASP A 115 3.37 7.41 -15.23
N LEU A 116 2.52 6.72 -14.46
CA LEU A 116 1.44 5.92 -15.04
C LEU A 116 0.15 6.72 -15.24
N ASN A 117 -0.06 7.77 -14.45
CA ASN A 117 -1.24 8.63 -14.54
C ASN A 117 -1.12 9.73 -15.63
N GLY A 118 0.09 9.99 -16.14
CA GLY A 118 0.38 10.93 -17.21
C GLY A 118 0.43 12.40 -16.79
N ASP A 119 0.63 12.71 -15.50
CA ASP A 119 0.64 14.08 -14.97
C ASP A 119 2.03 14.75 -14.96
N GLY A 120 3.05 14.04 -15.45
CA GLY A 120 4.43 14.49 -15.50
C GLY A 120 5.22 14.24 -14.22
N LYS A 121 4.67 13.51 -13.23
CA LYS A 121 5.34 13.13 -11.98
C LYS A 121 5.42 11.62 -11.86
N ALA A 122 6.50 11.14 -11.24
CA ALA A 122 6.65 9.72 -10.97
C ALA A 122 5.67 9.29 -9.87
N ASP A 123 4.91 8.25 -10.14
CA ASP A 123 3.86 7.73 -9.27
C ASP A 123 3.98 6.23 -8.98
N THR A 124 4.79 5.49 -9.75
CA THR A 124 4.83 4.02 -9.70
C THR A 124 6.24 3.47 -9.85
N MET A 125 6.50 2.32 -9.23
CA MET A 125 7.74 1.54 -9.36
C MET A 125 7.79 0.75 -10.68
N PRO A 126 8.98 0.41 -11.19
CA PRO A 126 9.11 -0.28 -12.48
C PRO A 126 8.76 -1.77 -12.41
N THR A 127 8.79 -2.37 -11.21
CA THR A 127 8.57 -3.82 -11.00
C THR A 127 7.16 -4.28 -11.36
N TYR A 128 6.16 -3.42 -11.19
CA TYR A 128 4.76 -3.68 -11.52
C TYR A 128 4.21 -2.55 -12.40
N PRO A 129 4.65 -2.48 -13.67
CA PRO A 129 4.41 -1.33 -14.55
C PRO A 129 2.97 -1.23 -15.07
N ASP A 130 2.11 -2.18 -14.67
CA ASP A 130 0.69 -2.23 -14.97
C ASP A 130 -0.20 -1.76 -13.81
N THR A 131 0.39 -1.60 -12.61
CA THR A 131 -0.32 -1.35 -11.36
C THR A 131 0.04 0.04 -10.83
N PRO A 132 -0.83 1.05 -11.00
CA PRO A 132 -0.50 2.44 -10.68
C PRO A 132 -0.36 2.69 -9.19
N PHE A 133 0.37 3.76 -8.86
CA PHE A 133 0.53 4.28 -7.51
C PHE A 133 1.12 3.26 -6.53
N ASN A 134 1.98 2.34 -6.98
CA ASN A 134 2.47 1.22 -6.15
C ASN A 134 1.35 0.41 -5.47
N SER A 135 0.18 0.28 -6.11
CA SER A 135 -1.05 -0.32 -5.55
C SER A 135 -1.86 0.57 -4.59
N GLY A 136 -1.51 1.84 -4.42
CA GLY A 136 -2.33 2.86 -3.74
C GLY A 136 -3.59 3.25 -4.52
N ARG A 137 -4.53 3.92 -3.85
CA ARG A 137 -5.80 4.34 -4.47
C ARG A 137 -6.16 5.83 -4.25
N PRO A 138 -5.27 6.78 -4.61
CA PRO A 138 -5.46 8.21 -4.35
C PRO A 138 -6.66 8.84 -5.07
N THR A 139 -7.20 8.21 -6.12
CA THR A 139 -8.31 8.83 -6.87
C THR A 139 -9.67 8.68 -6.20
N VAL A 140 -9.77 7.94 -5.10
CA VAL A 140 -11.06 7.70 -4.43
C VAL A 140 -11.42 8.85 -3.49
N HIS A 141 -10.46 9.40 -2.76
CA HIS A 141 -10.71 10.49 -1.81
C HIS A 141 -10.18 11.82 -2.33
N ASN A 142 -10.85 12.40 -3.34
CA ASN A 142 -10.57 13.75 -3.83
C ASN A 142 -9.09 13.97 -4.24
N ASN A 143 -8.50 12.99 -4.95
CA ASN A 143 -7.08 12.99 -5.33
C ASN A 143 -6.13 13.02 -4.11
N GLY A 144 -6.43 12.18 -3.13
CA GLY A 144 -5.64 11.93 -1.93
C GLY A 144 -6.06 10.61 -1.29
N ASP A 145 -5.38 10.25 -0.22
CA ASP A 145 -5.62 9.02 0.53
C ASP A 145 -5.84 9.33 2.00
N ASN A 146 -6.68 8.52 2.66
CA ASN A 146 -6.71 8.46 4.10
C ASN A 146 -5.57 7.53 4.56
N VAL A 147 -4.66 8.05 5.36
CA VAL A 147 -3.54 7.30 5.91
C VAL A 147 -3.77 7.09 7.40
N THR A 148 -3.57 5.87 7.87
CA THR A 148 -3.59 5.54 9.31
C THR A 148 -2.15 5.48 9.81
N LEU A 149 -1.86 6.24 10.85
CA LEU A 149 -0.55 6.34 11.49
C LEU A 149 -0.47 5.38 12.68
N LEU A 150 0.75 5.03 13.09
CA LEU A 150 0.97 4.01 14.13
C LEU A 150 0.43 4.42 15.51
N ASP A 151 0.31 5.73 15.76
CA ASP A 151 -0.30 6.25 16.99
C ASP A 151 -1.85 6.22 16.98
N GLY A 152 -2.45 5.78 15.86
CA GLY A 152 -3.90 5.64 15.69
C GLY A 152 -4.58 6.84 15.02
N HIS A 153 -3.86 7.91 14.69
CA HIS A 153 -4.44 9.01 13.92
C HIS A 153 -4.72 8.59 12.47
N VAL A 154 -5.75 9.21 11.91
CA VAL A 154 -6.05 9.12 10.48
C VAL A 154 -5.96 10.52 9.90
N GLU A 155 -5.18 10.66 8.84
CA GLU A 155 -5.02 11.93 8.11
C GLU A 155 -5.40 11.75 6.65
N TRP A 156 -6.04 12.76 6.07
CA TRP A 156 -6.16 12.84 4.63
C TRP A 156 -4.94 13.59 4.07
N VAL A 157 -4.23 12.96 3.14
CA VAL A 157 -3.07 13.57 2.48
C VAL A 157 -3.31 13.62 0.98
N SER A 158 -3.06 14.77 0.36
CA SER A 158 -3.18 14.88 -1.09
C SER A 158 -2.16 14.01 -1.81
N PHE A 159 -2.56 13.44 -2.93
CA PHE A 159 -1.70 12.63 -3.79
C PHE A 159 -0.38 13.34 -4.09
N LYS A 160 -0.45 14.62 -4.50
CA LYS A 160 0.73 15.42 -4.85
C LYS A 160 1.75 15.53 -3.73
N LYS A 161 1.31 15.56 -2.47
CA LYS A 161 2.21 15.63 -1.31
C LYS A 161 2.73 14.25 -0.93
N LEU A 162 1.84 13.26 -0.86
CA LEU A 162 2.21 11.91 -0.44
C LEU A 162 3.13 11.25 -1.47
N TRP A 163 2.93 11.47 -2.77
CA TRP A 163 3.77 10.93 -3.85
C TRP A 163 4.96 11.80 -4.26
N GLU A 164 5.18 12.93 -3.59
CA GLU A 164 6.26 13.83 -3.97
C GLU A 164 7.62 13.15 -3.88
N VAL A 165 8.41 13.27 -4.95
CA VAL A 165 9.81 12.84 -4.99
C VAL A 165 10.74 14.03 -5.18
N ASN A 166 11.88 14.03 -4.49
CA ASN A 166 12.91 15.05 -4.63
C ASN A 166 13.85 14.78 -5.81
N GLY A 167 14.81 15.69 -6.04
CA GLY A 167 15.81 15.56 -7.12
C GLY A 167 16.72 14.31 -7.01
N ALA A 168 16.79 13.68 -5.84
CA ALA A 168 17.48 12.41 -5.63
C ALA A 168 16.57 11.18 -5.84
N LYS A 169 15.36 11.37 -6.38
CA LYS A 169 14.34 10.34 -6.61
C LYS A 169 13.90 9.62 -5.34
N LYS A 170 13.97 10.30 -4.19
CA LYS A 170 13.44 9.80 -2.91
C LYS A 170 12.11 10.46 -2.63
N VAL A 171 11.18 9.72 -2.05
CA VAL A 171 9.94 10.31 -1.54
C VAL A 171 10.23 11.34 -0.46
N VAL A 172 9.38 12.35 -0.37
CA VAL A 172 9.59 13.50 0.53
C VAL A 172 8.75 13.38 1.80
N HIS A 173 7.54 12.83 1.69
CA HIS A 173 6.62 12.77 2.83
C HIS A 173 7.12 11.82 3.92
N SER A 174 7.19 12.29 5.17
CA SER A 174 7.68 11.54 6.33
C SER A 174 6.94 10.22 6.56
N PHE A 175 5.64 10.19 6.20
CA PHE A 175 4.77 9.02 6.35
C PHE A 175 5.28 7.74 5.68
N TRP A 176 6.15 7.84 4.66
CA TRP A 176 6.78 6.67 4.06
C TRP A 176 7.98 6.13 4.84
N TYR A 177 8.49 6.87 5.81
CA TYR A 177 9.70 6.57 6.57
C TYR A 177 9.37 6.24 8.02
N LEU A 178 9.52 4.96 8.40
CA LEU A 178 9.24 4.52 9.77
C LEU A 178 10.28 4.97 10.81
N GLU A 179 11.46 5.39 10.37
CA GLU A 179 12.60 5.70 11.24
C GLU A 179 13.06 7.17 11.14
N ASP A 180 12.20 8.05 10.60
CA ASP A 180 12.41 9.51 10.51
C ASP A 180 12.44 10.24 11.88
#